data_AF-A0A1H1HJK7-F1
#
_entry.id   AF-A0A1H1HJK7-F1
#
_cell.length_a   1.000
_cell.length_b   1.000
_cell.length_c   1.000
_cell.angle_alpha   90.00
_cell.angle_beta   90.00
_cell.angle_gamma   90.00
#
_symmetry.space_group_name_H-M   'P 1'
#
loop_
_entity.id
_entity.type
_entity.pdbx_description
1 polymer ?
#
loop_
_entity_poly.entity_id
_entity_poly.type
_entity_poly.pdbx_seq_one_letter_code
_entity_poly.pdbx_strand_id
1 'polypeptide(L)'
;MTTTMAPTPEHRAIHRTAERTWRRAGVLRRDRKQLHEELSVELTGAQADGVEPSAILGDDSRRTLRSWAHAREMSGRALRLALVVPAAILGILTGTSLVLATLHGAFRGWSDTLDPGRPAFALAFYASGALLGYLCALVSVGAALHGFEDPHATSTMRRLALLLPAGAALCAIGGVAVASVRGFTTTTPTFLAVAGIVVAGLVATVALARYLAVRPEIAST
;
A
#
# COMPACT_ATOMS: atom_id res chain seq x y z
N MET A 1 26.86 36.70 24.13
CA MET A 1 27.52 35.42 23.81
C MET A 1 26.49 34.32 24.01
N THR A 2 25.84 33.87 22.94
CA THR A 2 24.88 32.76 22.98
C THR A 2 25.69 31.46 22.93
N THR A 3 25.87 30.81 24.07
CA THR A 3 26.48 29.49 24.16
C THR A 3 25.57 28.52 23.41
N THR A 4 25.95 28.09 22.21
CA THR A 4 25.32 26.98 21.51
C THR A 4 25.60 25.71 22.32
N MET A 5 24.76 25.44 23.32
CA MET A 5 24.82 24.18 24.06
C MET A 5 24.61 23.04 23.06
N ALA A 6 25.55 22.09 23.05
CA ALA A 6 25.42 20.89 22.25
C ALA A 6 24.13 20.14 22.64
N PRO A 7 23.37 19.60 21.68
CA PRO A 7 22.12 18.92 21.97
C PRO A 7 22.36 17.73 22.90
N THR A 8 21.53 17.64 23.93
CA THR A 8 21.60 16.56 24.93
C THR A 8 21.33 15.20 24.27
N PRO A 9 21.84 14.09 24.84
CA PRO A 9 21.54 12.74 24.33
C PRO A 9 20.04 12.45 24.30
N GLU A 10 19.28 13.03 25.23
CA GLU A 10 17.82 12.97 25.28
C GLU A 10 17.16 13.68 24.09
N HIS A 11 17.56 14.92 23.76
CA HIS A 11 17.08 15.61 22.56
C HIS A 11 17.30 14.77 21.28
N ARG A 12 18.48 14.15 21.15
CA ARG A 12 18.75 13.26 20.02
C ARG A 12 17.83 12.04 19.99
N ALA A 13 17.50 11.46 21.14
CA ALA A 13 16.58 10.32 21.23
C ALA A 13 15.15 10.73 20.83
N ILE A 14 14.70 11.91 21.25
CA ILE A 14 13.40 12.49 20.88
C ILE A 14 13.33 12.72 19.37
N HIS A 15 14.33 13.36 18.77
CA HIS A 15 14.38 13.59 17.31
C HIS A 15 14.36 12.28 16.51
N ARG A 16 15.06 11.24 16.96
CA ARG A 16 15.00 9.90 16.33
C ARG A 16 13.61 9.27 16.45
N THR A 17 12.96 9.45 17.59
CA THR A 17 11.59 8.95 17.83
C THR A 17 10.58 9.70 16.96
N ALA A 18 10.73 11.02 16.83
CA ALA A 18 9.92 11.86 15.96
C ALA A 18 10.07 11.47 14.48
N GLU A 19 11.29 11.33 13.97
CA GLU A 19 11.50 10.92 12.56
C GLU A 19 10.87 9.55 12.29
N ARG A 20 11.02 8.58 13.20
CA ARG A 20 10.37 7.26 13.06
C ARG A 20 8.84 7.38 13.08
N THR A 21 8.31 8.17 13.99
CA THR A 21 6.86 8.36 14.18
C THR A 21 6.24 9.06 12.98
N TRP A 22 6.80 10.16 12.50
CA TRP A 22 6.29 10.89 11.34
C TRP A 22 6.49 10.14 10.02
N ARG A 23 7.59 9.39 9.87
CA ARG A 23 7.72 8.45 8.74
C ARG A 23 6.60 7.42 8.75
N ARG A 24 6.29 6.83 9.90
CA ARG A 24 5.19 5.87 10.07
C ARG A 24 3.80 6.49 9.94
N ALA A 25 3.62 7.75 10.30
CA ALA A 25 2.39 8.49 10.06
C ALA A 25 2.23 8.93 8.59
N GLY A 26 3.22 8.69 7.72
CA GLY A 26 3.14 9.01 6.29
C GLY A 26 3.35 10.50 5.98
N VAL A 27 4.09 11.21 6.83
CA VAL A 27 4.45 12.63 6.61
C VAL A 27 5.51 12.74 5.52
N LEU A 28 5.33 13.68 4.57
CA LEU A 28 6.28 13.93 3.48
C LEU A 28 7.63 14.44 4.00
N ARG A 29 8.71 14.21 3.23
CA ARG A 29 10.06 14.62 3.65
C ARG A 29 10.17 16.13 3.90
N ARG A 30 9.48 16.95 3.09
CA ARG A 30 9.40 18.41 3.26
C ARG A 30 8.74 18.77 4.58
N ASP A 31 7.56 18.22 4.83
CA ASP A 31 6.76 18.47 6.03
C ASP A 31 7.46 17.97 7.31
N ARG A 32 8.19 16.84 7.24
CA ARG A 32 9.00 16.35 8.37
C ARG A 32 10.12 17.32 8.76
N LYS A 33 10.73 18.02 7.80
CA LYS A 33 11.75 19.02 8.11
C LYS A 33 11.14 20.18 8.91
N GLN A 34 9.97 20.66 8.49
CA GLN A 34 9.23 21.69 9.23
C GLN A 34 8.86 21.22 10.64
N LEU A 35 8.29 20.01 10.79
CA LEU A 35 7.96 19.46 12.10
C LEU A 35 9.20 19.31 13.00
N HIS A 36 10.37 18.98 12.42
CA HIS A 36 11.62 18.93 13.17
C HIS A 36 12.08 20.31 13.63
N GLU A 37 11.94 21.34 12.81
CA GLU A 37 12.27 22.72 13.17
C GLU A 37 11.37 23.19 14.32
N GLU A 38 10.06 22.95 14.23
CA GLU A 38 9.10 23.27 15.31
C GLU A 38 9.41 22.50 16.60
N LEU A 39 9.68 21.19 16.52
CA LEU A 39 10.08 20.38 17.68
C LEU A 39 11.39 20.89 18.31
N SER A 40 12.36 21.31 17.50
CA SER A 40 13.59 21.90 18.02
C SER A 40 13.34 23.21 18.74
N VAL A 41 12.44 24.06 18.23
CA VAL A 41 12.06 25.32 18.90
C VAL A 41 11.41 25.03 20.25
N GLU A 42 10.43 24.13 20.31
CA GLU A 42 9.75 23.76 21.56
C GLU A 42 10.70 23.16 22.60
N LEU A 43 11.58 22.24 22.20
CA LEU A 43 12.56 21.63 23.10
C LEU A 43 13.60 22.64 23.61
N THR A 44 14.03 23.58 22.75
CA THR A 44 14.96 24.64 23.15
C THR A 44 14.28 25.62 24.11
N GLY A 45 13.00 25.94 23.89
CA GLY A 45 12.18 26.73 24.80
C GLY A 45 12.04 26.09 26.18
N ALA A 46 11.61 24.82 26.25
CA ALA A 46 11.53 24.07 27.50
C ALA A 46 12.86 24.04 28.26
N GLN A 47 13.96 23.82 27.55
CA GLN A 47 15.28 23.81 28.18
C GLN A 47 15.65 25.18 28.78
N ALA A 48 15.30 26.28 28.11
CA ALA A 48 15.51 27.63 28.63
C ALA A 48 14.65 27.91 29.88
N ASP A 49 13.44 27.33 29.93
CA ASP A 49 12.51 27.45 31.06
C ASP A 49 12.78 26.43 32.19
N GLY A 50 13.78 25.55 32.02
CA GLY A 50 14.10 24.48 32.98
C GLY A 50 13.03 23.38 33.07
N VAL A 51 12.17 23.29 32.06
CA VAL A 51 11.08 22.31 31.98
C VAL A 51 11.58 21.02 31.32
N GLU A 52 11.21 19.88 31.87
CA GLU A 52 11.57 18.59 31.28
C GLU A 52 10.87 18.36 29.92
N PRO A 53 11.54 17.74 28.93
CA PRO A 53 10.92 17.40 27.64
C PRO A 53 9.66 16.52 27.74
N SER A 54 9.55 15.73 28.81
CA SER A 54 8.39 14.92 29.16
C SER A 54 7.14 15.77 29.40
N ALA A 55 7.28 17.00 29.90
CA ALA A 55 6.16 17.91 30.11
C ALA A 55 5.55 18.41 28.79
N ILE A 56 6.36 18.52 27.72
CA ILE A 56 5.88 18.88 26.38
C ILE A 56 5.26 17.68 25.67
N LEU A 57 5.95 16.53 25.69
CA LEU A 57 5.57 15.36 24.90
C LEU A 57 4.55 14.46 25.62
N GLY A 58 4.39 14.60 26.93
CA GLY A 58 3.65 13.68 27.78
C GLY A 58 4.31 12.30 27.89
N ASP A 59 3.68 11.42 28.67
CA ASP A 59 4.15 10.05 28.90
C ASP A 59 4.20 9.21 27.60
N ASP A 60 3.28 9.49 26.67
CA ASP A 60 3.25 8.87 25.33
C ASP A 60 3.67 9.87 24.25
N SER A 61 4.99 10.13 24.21
CA SER A 61 5.61 10.98 23.19
C SER A 61 5.23 10.61 21.76
N ARG A 62 5.00 9.32 21.45
CA ARG A 62 4.61 8.89 20.10
C ARG A 62 3.21 9.35 19.75
N ARG A 63 2.26 9.24 20.68
CA ARG A 63 0.89 9.73 20.47
C ARG A 63 0.87 11.23 20.24
N THR A 64 1.61 12.00 21.04
CA THR A 64 1.71 13.46 20.91
C THR A 64 2.36 13.87 19.59
N LEU A 65 3.47 13.23 19.21
CA LEU A 65 4.13 13.51 17.92
C LEU A 65 3.23 13.16 16.73
N ARG A 66 2.42 12.11 16.82
CA ARG A 66 1.40 11.80 15.78
C ARG A 66 0.30 12.84 15.74
N SER A 67 -0.28 13.21 16.88
CA SER A 67 -1.36 14.21 16.93
C SER A 67 -0.88 15.56 16.42
N TRP A 68 0.39 15.90 16.66
CA TRP A 68 1.00 17.12 16.13
C TRP A 68 1.02 17.14 14.59
N ALA A 69 1.47 16.04 13.97
CA ALA A 69 1.44 15.90 12.51
C ALA A 69 0.00 15.84 11.94
N HIS A 70 -0.92 15.24 12.69
CA HIS A 70 -2.32 15.16 12.31
C HIS A 70 -3.04 16.51 12.37
N ALA A 71 -2.80 17.30 13.42
CA ALA A 71 -3.36 18.64 13.60
C ALA A 71 -2.92 19.63 12.50
N ARG A 72 -1.80 19.34 11.82
CA ARG A 72 -1.31 20.11 10.66
C ARG A 72 -1.75 19.52 9.32
N GLU A 73 -2.59 18.48 9.35
CA GLU A 73 -3.03 17.73 8.18
C GLU A 73 -1.87 17.13 7.36
N MET A 74 -0.70 16.94 7.99
CA MET A 74 0.52 16.45 7.33
C MET A 74 0.62 14.93 7.35
N SER A 75 -0.22 14.24 8.13
CA SER A 75 -0.29 12.78 8.20
C SER A 75 -0.91 12.17 6.94
N GLY A 76 -0.45 10.98 6.54
CA GLY A 76 -1.08 10.16 5.51
C GLY A 76 -0.84 10.58 4.06
N ARG A 77 -0.06 11.63 3.82
CA ARG A 77 0.22 12.19 2.48
C ARG A 77 1.16 11.32 1.64
N ALA A 78 1.93 10.43 2.27
CA ALA A 78 2.80 9.51 1.55
C ALA A 78 1.98 8.39 0.86
N LEU A 79 2.13 8.28 -0.47
CA LEU A 79 1.45 7.25 -1.26
C LEU A 79 1.89 5.82 -0.90
N ARG A 80 3.15 5.63 -0.45
CA ARG A 80 3.70 4.32 -0.06
C ARG A 80 3.52 3.23 -1.13
N LEU A 81 3.66 3.59 -2.40
CA LEU A 81 3.51 2.63 -3.51
C LEU A 81 4.46 1.43 -3.37
N ALA A 82 5.68 1.65 -2.85
CA ALA A 82 6.64 0.59 -2.58
C ALA A 82 6.19 -0.43 -1.51
N LEU A 83 5.16 -0.12 -0.72
CA LEU A 83 4.52 -1.05 0.21
C LEU A 83 3.24 -1.64 -0.38
N VAL A 84 2.37 -0.78 -0.92
CA VAL A 84 1.02 -1.17 -1.37
C VAL A 84 1.06 -2.03 -2.62
N VAL A 85 1.91 -1.68 -3.59
CA VAL A 85 2.00 -2.42 -4.87
C VAL A 85 2.52 -3.85 -4.66
N PRO A 86 3.64 -4.09 -3.96
CA PRO A 86 4.07 -5.45 -3.66
C PRO A 86 3.06 -6.23 -2.84
N ALA A 87 2.41 -5.60 -1.85
CA ALA A 87 1.37 -6.27 -1.06
C ALA A 87 0.18 -6.73 -1.93
N ALA A 88 -0.28 -5.89 -2.85
CA ALA A 88 -1.33 -6.26 -3.80
C ALA A 88 -0.90 -7.40 -4.72
N ILE A 89 0.30 -7.30 -5.33
CA ILE A 89 0.82 -8.32 -6.24
C ILE A 89 0.96 -9.67 -5.52
N LEU A 90 1.54 -9.67 -4.32
CA LEU A 90 1.69 -10.90 -3.52
C LEU A 90 0.33 -11.50 -3.14
N GLY A 91 -0.66 -10.67 -2.79
CA GLY A 91 -2.01 -11.13 -2.54
C GLY A 91 -2.64 -11.79 -3.77
N ILE A 92 -2.55 -11.15 -4.94
CA ILE A 92 -3.06 -11.70 -6.21
C ILE A 92 -2.38 -13.02 -6.55
N LEU A 93 -1.05 -13.08 -6.48
CA LEU A 93 -0.27 -14.29 -6.75
C LEU A 93 -0.64 -15.41 -5.78
N THR A 94 -0.81 -15.11 -4.50
CA THR A 94 -1.18 -16.10 -3.48
C THR A 94 -2.56 -16.69 -3.76
N GLY A 95 -3.57 -15.83 -3.98
CA GLY A 95 -4.94 -16.27 -4.26
C GLY A 95 -5.04 -17.07 -5.56
N THR A 96 -4.37 -16.61 -6.63
CA THR A 96 -4.36 -17.31 -7.92
C THR A 96 -3.62 -18.65 -7.83
N SER A 97 -2.49 -18.70 -7.12
CA SER A 97 -1.70 -19.92 -6.96
C SER A 97 -2.45 -21.01 -6.21
N LEU A 98 -3.28 -20.64 -5.23
CA LEU A 98 -4.11 -21.61 -4.51
C LEU A 98 -5.09 -22.32 -5.45
N VAL A 99 -5.76 -21.58 -6.33
CA VAL A 99 -6.68 -22.15 -7.32
C VAL A 99 -5.93 -23.03 -8.33
N LEU A 100 -4.77 -22.61 -8.81
CA LEU A 100 -3.93 -23.42 -9.71
C LEU A 100 -3.43 -24.71 -9.03
N ALA A 101 -3.07 -24.66 -7.75
CA ALA A 101 -2.65 -25.83 -6.99
C ALA A 101 -3.80 -26.82 -6.80
N THR A 102 -5.03 -26.34 -6.52
CA THR A 102 -6.22 -27.20 -6.44
C THR A 102 -6.52 -27.89 -7.77
N LEU A 103 -6.35 -27.19 -8.89
CA LEU A 103 -6.50 -27.77 -10.23
C LEU A 103 -5.46 -28.86 -10.49
N HIS A 104 -4.20 -28.59 -10.18
CA HIS A 104 -3.12 -29.56 -10.33
C HIS A 104 -3.34 -30.83 -9.50
N GLY A 105 -3.86 -30.67 -8.28
CA GLY A 105 -4.27 -31.79 -7.44
C GLY A 105 -5.43 -32.59 -8.03
N ALA A 106 -6.47 -31.91 -8.54
CA ALA A 106 -7.62 -32.54 -9.17
C ALA A 106 -7.24 -33.34 -10.42
N PHE A 107 -6.31 -32.84 -11.24
CA PHE A 107 -5.78 -33.58 -12.39
C PHE A 107 -5.01 -34.84 -12.01
N ARG A 108 -4.43 -34.92 -10.80
CA ARG A 108 -3.69 -36.10 -10.33
C ARG A 108 -4.58 -37.22 -9.78
N GLY A 109 -5.86 -36.97 -9.53
CA GLY A 109 -6.78 -37.91 -8.87
C GLY A 109 -8.06 -38.21 -9.66
N TRP A 110 -7.99 -38.16 -11.00
CA TRP A 110 -9.14 -37.96 -11.90
C TRP A 110 -10.44 -38.69 -11.53
N SER A 111 -11.49 -37.89 -11.33
CA SER A 111 -12.90 -38.28 -11.39
C SER A 111 -13.51 -37.71 -12.68
N ASP A 112 -14.35 -38.49 -13.37
CA ASP A 112 -15.03 -38.15 -14.65
C ASP A 112 -15.95 -36.89 -14.61
N THR A 113 -16.04 -36.22 -13.45
CA THR A 113 -16.90 -35.06 -13.21
C THR A 113 -16.29 -33.71 -13.61
N LEU A 114 -14.97 -33.63 -13.81
CA LEU A 114 -14.27 -32.38 -14.15
C LEU A 114 -13.82 -32.40 -15.61
N ASP A 115 -14.75 -32.12 -16.53
CA ASP A 115 -14.49 -32.02 -17.97
C ASP A 115 -13.90 -30.63 -18.33
N PRO A 116 -12.58 -30.52 -18.57
CA PRO A 116 -11.93 -29.24 -18.85
C PRO A 116 -12.31 -28.67 -20.22
N GLY A 117 -12.91 -29.47 -21.10
CA GLY A 117 -13.35 -29.06 -22.43
C GLY A 117 -14.64 -28.23 -22.40
N ARG A 118 -15.37 -28.19 -21.29
CA ARG A 118 -16.60 -27.41 -21.17
C ARG A 118 -16.29 -25.94 -20.89
N PRO A 119 -16.79 -25.00 -21.72
CA PRO A 119 -16.52 -23.58 -21.55
C PRO A 119 -17.04 -23.06 -20.19
N ALA A 120 -18.15 -23.60 -19.69
CA ALA A 120 -18.71 -23.24 -18.39
C ALA A 120 -17.75 -23.58 -17.23
N PHE A 121 -17.07 -24.73 -17.29
CA PHE A 121 -16.09 -25.13 -16.28
C PHE A 121 -14.88 -24.22 -16.31
N ALA A 122 -14.30 -24.00 -17.49
CA ALA A 122 -13.15 -23.10 -17.66
C ALA A 122 -13.47 -21.69 -17.15
N LEU A 123 -14.63 -21.13 -17.50
CA LEU A 123 -15.07 -19.82 -17.03
C LEU A 123 -15.23 -19.77 -15.51
N ALA A 124 -15.93 -20.75 -14.91
CA ALA A 124 -16.09 -20.82 -13.46
C ALA A 124 -14.74 -20.94 -12.73
N PHE A 125 -13.83 -21.74 -13.29
CA PHE A 125 -12.49 -21.92 -12.75
C PHE A 125 -11.69 -20.61 -12.79
N TYR A 126 -11.59 -19.96 -13.95
CA TYR A 126 -10.89 -18.67 -14.07
C TYR A 126 -11.54 -17.57 -13.22
N ALA A 127 -12.87 -17.53 -13.15
CA ALA A 127 -13.61 -16.60 -12.29
C ALA A 127 -13.30 -16.82 -10.81
N SER A 128 -13.20 -18.08 -10.37
CA SER A 128 -12.83 -18.40 -8.98
C SER A 128 -11.40 -17.96 -8.64
N GLY A 129 -10.45 -18.14 -9.57
CA GLY A 129 -9.08 -17.66 -9.43
C GLY A 129 -9.00 -16.14 -9.37
N ALA A 130 -9.73 -15.45 -10.24
CA ALA A 130 -9.82 -14.00 -10.25
C ALA A 130 -10.43 -13.46 -8.96
N LEU A 131 -11.51 -14.07 -8.47
CA LEU A 131 -12.16 -13.69 -7.22
C LEU A 131 -11.22 -13.90 -6.02
N LEU A 132 -10.55 -15.04 -5.94
CA LEU A 132 -9.65 -15.32 -4.82
C LEU A 132 -8.41 -14.42 -4.85
N GLY A 133 -7.83 -14.20 -6.04
CA GLY A 133 -6.77 -13.22 -6.24
C GLY A 133 -7.18 -11.82 -5.82
N TYR A 134 -8.40 -11.39 -6.17
CA TYR A 134 -8.98 -10.11 -5.74
C TYR A 134 -9.10 -10.00 -4.21
N LEU A 135 -9.69 -11.00 -3.56
CA LEU A 135 -9.89 -10.99 -2.10
C LEU A 135 -8.55 -11.01 -1.36
N CYS A 136 -7.60 -11.86 -1.78
CA CYS A 136 -6.26 -11.90 -1.21
C CYS A 136 -5.52 -10.58 -1.41
N ALA A 137 -5.67 -9.90 -2.55
CA ALA A 137 -5.10 -8.57 -2.76
C ALA A 137 -5.63 -7.55 -1.74
N LEU A 138 -6.94 -7.53 -1.50
CA LEU A 138 -7.56 -6.63 -0.52
C LEU A 138 -7.08 -6.92 0.89
N VAL A 139 -7.01 -8.20 1.28
CA VAL A 139 -6.53 -8.62 2.60
C VAL A 139 -5.06 -8.25 2.78
N SER A 140 -4.20 -8.53 1.80
CA SER A 140 -2.77 -8.22 1.87
C SER A 140 -2.51 -6.72 1.94
N VAL A 141 -3.20 -5.91 1.13
CA VAL A 141 -3.10 -4.44 1.19
C VAL A 141 -3.66 -3.92 2.51
N GLY A 142 -4.81 -4.43 2.95
CA GLY A 142 -5.42 -4.07 4.22
C GLY A 142 -4.48 -4.34 5.40
N ALA A 143 -3.91 -5.55 5.48
CA ALA A 143 -2.95 -5.92 6.51
C ALA A 143 -1.70 -5.04 6.47
N ALA A 144 -1.15 -4.76 5.28
CA ALA A 144 0.01 -3.89 5.12
C ALA A 144 -0.29 -2.44 5.55
N LEU A 145 -1.46 -1.90 5.23
CA LEU A 145 -1.81 -0.52 5.61
C LEU A 145 -2.11 -0.40 7.11
N HIS A 146 -2.86 -1.33 7.69
CA HIS A 146 -3.17 -1.32 9.13
C HIS A 146 -1.93 -1.59 9.98
N GLY A 147 -1.06 -2.53 9.57
CA GLY A 147 0.20 -2.80 10.27
C GLY A 147 1.17 -1.62 10.29
N PHE A 148 1.00 -0.67 9.36
CA PHE A 148 1.78 0.56 9.28
C PHE A 148 1.00 1.81 9.76
N GLU A 149 -0.13 1.62 10.45
CA GLU A 149 -0.98 2.68 11.02
C GLU A 149 -1.36 3.74 9.97
N ASP A 150 -1.68 3.33 8.74
CA ASP A 150 -2.00 4.27 7.67
C ASP A 150 -3.38 4.92 7.89
N PRO A 151 -3.48 6.26 8.01
CA PRO A 151 -4.76 6.93 8.27
C PRO A 151 -5.75 6.82 7.11
N HIS A 152 -5.28 6.52 5.89
CA HIS A 152 -6.13 6.37 4.71
C HIS A 152 -6.35 4.88 4.34
N ALA A 153 -6.12 3.94 5.27
CA ALA A 153 -6.26 2.50 5.02
C ALA A 153 -7.65 2.15 4.47
N THR A 154 -8.71 2.58 5.16
CA THR A 154 -10.11 2.29 4.78
C THR A 154 -10.49 2.93 3.44
N SER A 155 -10.09 4.18 3.22
CA SER A 155 -10.32 4.88 1.93
C SER A 155 -9.60 4.17 0.78
N THR A 156 -8.35 3.75 1.00
CA THR A 156 -7.56 3.01 0.02
C THR A 156 -8.21 1.67 -0.31
N MET A 157 -8.64 0.91 0.70
CA MET A 157 -9.31 -0.36 0.50
C MET A 157 -10.61 -0.21 -0.30
N ARG A 158 -11.43 0.81 0.01
CA ARG A 158 -12.67 1.09 -0.74
C ARG A 158 -12.39 1.47 -2.20
N ARG A 159 -11.42 2.34 -2.46
CA ARG A 159 -11.02 2.73 -3.83
C ARG A 159 -10.43 1.54 -4.59
N LEU A 160 -9.62 0.73 -3.94
CA LEU A 160 -9.02 -0.46 -4.53
C LEU A 160 -10.10 -1.51 -4.85
N ALA A 161 -11.03 -1.77 -3.93
CA ALA A 161 -12.13 -2.69 -4.14
C ALA A 161 -12.99 -2.33 -5.35
N LEU A 162 -13.15 -1.02 -5.62
CA LEU A 162 -13.89 -0.50 -6.77
C LEU A 162 -13.09 -0.57 -8.09
N LEU A 163 -11.81 -0.21 -8.06
CA LEU A 163 -11.00 -0.07 -9.28
C LEU A 163 -10.35 -1.37 -9.74
N LEU A 164 -10.03 -2.28 -8.81
CA LEU A 164 -9.31 -3.50 -9.12
C LEU A 164 -10.06 -4.42 -10.12
N PRO A 165 -11.40 -4.61 -10.04
CA PRO A 165 -12.13 -5.39 -11.04
C PRO A 165 -12.07 -4.78 -12.45
N ALA A 166 -12.23 -3.45 -12.55
CA ALA A 166 -12.14 -2.74 -13.82
C ALA A 166 -10.71 -2.80 -14.40
N GLY A 167 -9.69 -2.60 -13.55
CA GLY A 167 -8.29 -2.75 -13.93
C GLY A 167 -7.96 -4.18 -14.40
N ALA A 168 -8.46 -5.20 -13.70
CA ALA A 168 -8.30 -6.59 -14.10
C ALA A 168 -8.97 -6.89 -15.46
N ALA A 169 -10.17 -6.36 -15.70
CA ALA A 169 -10.85 -6.50 -16.99
C ALA A 169 -10.04 -5.86 -18.14
N LEU A 170 -9.51 -4.65 -17.92
CA LEU A 170 -8.63 -3.98 -18.89
C LEU A 170 -7.34 -4.76 -19.14
N CYS A 171 -6.72 -5.31 -18.09
CA CYS A 171 -5.55 -6.19 -18.21
C CYS A 171 -5.86 -7.44 -19.03
N ALA A 172 -7.03 -8.06 -18.83
CA ALA A 172 -7.44 -9.23 -19.60
C ALA A 172 -7.60 -8.89 -21.09
N ILE A 173 -8.29 -7.78 -21.41
CA ILE A 173 -8.43 -7.29 -22.78
C ILE A 173 -7.07 -6.99 -23.41
N GLY A 174 -6.19 -6.29 -22.69
CA GLY A 174 -4.83 -5.98 -23.14
C GLY A 174 -3.98 -7.24 -23.37
N GLY A 175 -4.09 -8.23 -22.49
CA GLY A 175 -3.43 -9.53 -22.65
C GLY A 175 -3.89 -10.27 -23.89
N VAL A 176 -5.21 -10.31 -24.14
CA VAL A 176 -5.78 -10.90 -25.36
C VAL A 176 -5.32 -10.16 -26.61
N ALA A 177 -5.30 -8.82 -26.59
CA ALA A 177 -4.83 -8.01 -27.70
C ALA A 177 -3.34 -8.25 -28.03
N VAL A 178 -2.49 -8.42 -27.02
CA VAL A 178 -1.07 -8.74 -27.25
C VAL A 178 -0.89 -10.17 -27.71
N ALA A 179 -1.63 -11.12 -27.14
CA ALA A 179 -1.61 -12.49 -27.60
C ALA A 179 -2.05 -12.60 -29.07
N SER A 180 -3.09 -11.86 -29.49
CA SER A 180 -3.60 -11.91 -30.87
C SER A 180 -2.58 -11.35 -31.88
N VAL A 181 -1.93 -10.22 -31.58
CA VAL A 181 -0.84 -9.66 -32.41
C VAL A 181 0.35 -10.63 -32.51
N ARG A 182 0.54 -11.50 -31.51
CA ARG A 182 1.59 -12.53 -31.48
C ARG A 182 1.12 -13.91 -31.96
N GLY A 183 -0.04 -13.98 -32.61
CA GLY A 183 -0.59 -15.21 -33.18
C GLY A 183 -0.96 -16.28 -32.15
N PHE A 184 -1.28 -15.89 -30.92
CA PHE A 184 -1.60 -16.78 -29.79
C PHE A 184 -0.51 -17.83 -29.50
N THR A 185 0.74 -17.53 -29.83
CA THR A 185 1.86 -18.43 -29.58
C THR A 185 2.14 -18.55 -28.08
N THR A 186 2.45 -19.76 -27.60
CA THR A 186 2.79 -20.04 -26.19
C THR A 186 4.29 -19.91 -25.92
N THR A 187 5.00 -19.15 -26.76
CA THR A 187 6.44 -18.97 -26.64
C THR A 187 6.78 -18.06 -25.46
N THR A 188 7.96 -18.25 -24.86
CA THR A 188 8.49 -17.41 -23.77
C THR A 188 8.33 -15.89 -24.01
N PRO A 189 8.67 -15.33 -25.19
CA PRO A 189 8.49 -13.89 -25.42
C PRO A 189 7.04 -13.43 -25.39
N THR A 190 6.09 -14.24 -25.88
CA THR A 190 4.65 -13.90 -25.80
C THR A 190 4.17 -13.91 -24.36
N PHE A 191 4.60 -14.91 -23.57
CA PHE A 191 4.26 -15.00 -22.15
C PHE A 191 4.78 -13.79 -21.36
N LEU A 192 6.06 -13.41 -21.56
CA LEU A 192 6.64 -12.25 -20.90
C LEU A 192 5.94 -10.94 -21.30
N ALA A 193 5.54 -10.80 -22.56
CA ALA A 193 4.82 -9.61 -23.03
C ALA A 193 3.45 -9.46 -22.37
N VAL A 194 2.66 -10.54 -22.32
CA VAL A 194 1.34 -10.56 -21.66
C VAL A 194 1.50 -10.31 -20.16
N ALA A 195 2.43 -11.02 -19.50
CA ALA A 195 2.69 -10.83 -18.08
C ALA A 195 3.10 -9.39 -17.76
N GLY A 196 3.97 -8.79 -18.57
CA GLY A 196 4.41 -7.41 -18.41
C GLY A 196 3.25 -6.40 -18.45
N ILE A 197 2.33 -6.56 -19.39
CA ILE A 197 1.14 -5.70 -19.50
C ILE A 197 0.19 -5.87 -18.33
N VAL A 198 -0.04 -7.11 -17.90
CA VAL A 198 -0.90 -7.39 -16.74
C VAL A 198 -0.29 -6.77 -15.49
N VAL A 199 1.01 -6.97 -15.24
CA VAL A 199 1.70 -6.37 -14.09
C VAL A 199 1.64 -4.85 -14.16
N ALA A 200 1.95 -4.24 -15.30
CA ALA A 200 1.90 -2.79 -15.48
C ALA A 200 0.50 -2.22 -15.21
N GLY A 201 -0.55 -2.85 -15.75
CA GLY A 201 -1.92 -2.42 -15.55
C GLY A 201 -2.40 -2.57 -14.10
N LEU A 202 -2.02 -3.66 -13.41
CA LEU A 202 -2.30 -3.83 -11.99
C LEU A 202 -1.58 -2.79 -11.13
N VAL A 203 -0.29 -2.55 -11.40
CA VAL A 203 0.50 -1.50 -10.73
C VAL A 203 -0.16 -0.14 -10.90
N ALA A 204 -0.56 0.21 -12.14
CA ALA A 204 -1.24 1.46 -12.43
C ALA A 204 -2.58 1.57 -11.69
N THR A 205 -3.36 0.49 -11.64
CA THR A 205 -4.65 0.44 -10.94
C THR A 205 -4.49 0.64 -9.44
N VAL A 206 -3.53 -0.05 -8.82
CA VAL A 206 -3.23 0.07 -7.38
C VAL A 206 -2.70 1.48 -7.06
N ALA A 207 -1.81 2.01 -7.89
CA ALA A 207 -1.28 3.35 -7.73
C ALA A 207 -2.37 4.42 -7.85
N LEU A 208 -3.28 4.28 -8.82
CA LEU A 208 -4.42 5.17 -8.99
C LEU A 208 -5.38 5.09 -7.80
N ALA A 209 -5.71 3.89 -7.32
CA ALA A 209 -6.56 3.71 -6.15
C ALA A 209 -5.98 4.40 -4.91
N ARG A 210 -4.67 4.25 -4.71
CA ARG A 210 -3.97 4.90 -3.59
C ARG A 210 -3.89 6.41 -3.76
N TYR A 211 -3.64 6.89 -4.98
CA TYR A 211 -3.63 8.31 -5.28
C TYR A 211 -4.97 8.97 -4.99
N LEU A 212 -6.07 8.35 -5.43
CA LEU A 212 -7.42 8.84 -5.17
C LEU A 212 -7.85 8.75 -3.70
N ALA A 213 -7.25 7.84 -2.93
CA ALA A 213 -7.52 7.71 -1.50
C ALA A 213 -6.77 8.73 -0.63
N VAL A 214 -5.61 9.20 -1.10
CA VAL A 214 -4.74 10.16 -0.40
C VAL A 214 -5.00 11.60 -0.85
N ARG A 215 -5.64 11.80 -2.00
CA ARG A 215 -6.04 13.14 -2.44
C ARG A 215 -6.96 13.77 -1.40
N PRO A 216 -6.69 15.01 -0.95
CA PRO A 216 -7.66 15.76 -0.18
C PRO A 216 -8.92 15.89 -1.05
N GLU A 217 -10.07 15.53 -0.50
CA GLU A 217 -11.35 15.92 -1.10
C GLU A 217 -11.32 17.44 -1.11
N ILE A 218 -11.09 18.03 -2.29
CA ILE A 218 -11.34 19.44 -2.49
C ILE A 218 -12.81 19.59 -2.14
N ALA A 219 -13.09 20.21 -0.99
CA ALA A 219 -14.43 20.48 -0.52
C ALA A 219 -15.21 21.08 -1.69
N SER A 220 -16.06 20.24 -2.29
CA SER A 220 -17.02 20.69 -3.30
C SER A 220 -18.10 21.36 -2.47
N THR A 221 -18.09 22.68 -2.59
CA THR A 221 -19.11 23.61 -2.12
C THR A 221 -20.41 23.36 -2.87
#